data_AF-A0AA39WLT0-F1
#
_entry.id   AF-A0AA39WLT0-F1
#
_cell.length_a   1.000
_cell.length_b   1.000
_cell.length_c   1.000
_cell.angle_alpha   90.00
_cell.angle_beta   90.00
_cell.angle_gamma   90.00
#
_symmetry.space_group_name_H-M   'P 1'
#
loop_
_entity.id
_entity.type
_entity.pdbx_description
1 polymer ?
#
loop_
_entity_poly.entity_id
_entity_poly.type
_entity_poly.pdbx_seq_one_letter_code
_entity_poly.pdbx_strand_id
1 'polypeptide(L)'
;MHAASHTKDHCRGAQYLSPVKNVCAHFNAFHVYASDPTRWVETNHYCGHLTEDVRQCLLYDSPNPGARLLGVEYMISPNLYSALDKEERQLCHSHVFEPSPLVPQAAWEKAETAEMEEVIHLYGKILLVKPELMTSITAFDQIPDLEQVMGQRDIRFPGADWRRKKEIQAHIEEPEIHPDAGMAWKK
;
A
#
# COMPACT_ATOMS: atom_id res chain seq x y z
N MET A 1 33.33 10.62 -20.90
CA MET A 1 32.84 9.25 -20.60
C MET A 1 31.74 9.39 -19.58
N HIS A 2 30.47 9.37 -20.01
CA HIS A 2 29.33 9.37 -19.10
C HIS A 2 29.00 7.92 -18.74
N ALA A 3 29.07 7.60 -17.44
CA ALA A 3 28.59 6.33 -16.94
C ALA A 3 27.06 6.31 -17.13
N ALA A 4 26.59 5.37 -17.95
CA ALA A 4 25.17 5.09 -18.05
C ALA A 4 24.70 4.56 -16.68
N SER A 5 23.72 5.26 -16.09
CA SER A 5 22.96 4.75 -14.95
C SER A 5 22.26 3.46 -15.38
N HIS A 6 22.73 2.32 -14.88
CA HIS A 6 22.08 1.03 -15.06
C HIS A 6 20.86 0.95 -14.14
N THR A 7 19.74 1.57 -14.52
CA THR A 7 18.43 1.17 -14.00
C THR A 7 18.09 -0.18 -14.59
N LYS A 8 18.39 -1.21 -13.82
CA LYS A 8 18.07 -2.60 -14.10
C LYS A 8 16.55 -2.78 -13.97
N ASP A 9 15.79 -2.59 -15.05
CA ASP A 9 14.36 -2.94 -15.14
C ASP A 9 14.18 -4.46 -15.02
N HIS A 10 14.15 -4.99 -13.78
CA HIS A 10 14.04 -6.42 -13.46
C HIS A 10 12.62 -6.93 -13.28
N CYS A 11 11.60 -6.07 -13.42
CA CYS A 11 10.20 -6.47 -13.32
C CYS A 11 9.71 -7.09 -14.64
N ARG A 12 10.29 -8.23 -15.06
CA ARG A 12 9.85 -8.97 -16.25
C ARG A 12 9.38 -10.37 -15.86
N GLY A 13 8.09 -10.48 -15.55
CA GLY A 13 7.36 -11.73 -15.33
C GLY A 13 5.90 -11.44 -14.99
N ALA A 14 4.97 -12.31 -15.39
CA ALA A 14 3.58 -12.20 -14.99
C ALA A 14 3.47 -12.45 -13.47
N GLN A 15 3.24 -11.40 -12.69
CA GLN A 15 3.06 -11.47 -11.25
C GLN A 15 1.57 -11.38 -10.87
N TYR A 16 1.20 -12.00 -9.75
CA TYR A 16 -0.15 -11.92 -9.19
C TYR A 16 -0.35 -10.58 -8.47
N LEU A 17 -0.62 -9.52 -9.24
CA LEU A 17 -0.88 -8.17 -8.72
C LEU A 17 -2.37 -7.92 -8.43
N SER A 18 -3.16 -8.99 -8.20
CA SER A 18 -4.61 -8.89 -8.06
C SER A 18 -5.09 -7.86 -7.03
N PRO A 19 -4.49 -7.73 -5.82
CA PRO A 19 -4.92 -6.71 -4.86
C PRO A 19 -4.73 -5.27 -5.37
N VAL A 20 -3.65 -5.01 -6.10
CA VAL A 20 -3.35 -3.66 -6.64
C VAL A 20 -4.36 -3.26 -7.71
N LYS A 21 -4.97 -4.23 -8.39
CA LYS A 21 -6.03 -3.97 -9.39
C LYS A 21 -7.33 -3.43 -8.78
N ASN A 22 -7.47 -3.41 -7.45
CA ASN A 22 -8.60 -2.77 -6.78
C ASN A 22 -8.49 -1.24 -6.75
N VAL A 23 -7.31 -0.68 -7.06
CA VAL A 23 -7.15 0.77 -7.19
C VAL A 23 -7.88 1.24 -8.44
N CYS A 24 -8.91 2.07 -8.25
CA CYS A 24 -9.80 2.55 -9.30
C CYS A 24 -9.87 4.08 -9.40
N ALA A 25 -9.35 4.82 -8.42
CA ALA A 25 -9.37 6.28 -8.41
C ALA A 25 -8.02 6.89 -8.00
N HIS A 26 -7.73 8.07 -8.53
CA HIS A 26 -6.57 8.88 -8.18
C HIS A 26 -6.99 10.31 -7.83
N PHE A 27 -6.58 10.78 -6.65
CA PHE A 27 -6.83 12.14 -6.16
C PHE A 27 -5.52 12.81 -5.72
N ASN A 28 -5.49 14.13 -5.77
CA ASN A 28 -4.39 14.92 -5.22
C ASN A 28 -4.94 15.78 -4.08
N ALA A 29 -4.29 15.77 -2.93
CA ALA A 29 -4.67 16.66 -1.84
C ALA A 29 -3.45 17.07 -1.03
N PHE A 30 -3.65 18.03 -0.12
CA PHE A 30 -2.63 18.52 0.78
C PHE A 30 -3.01 18.21 2.21
N HIS A 31 -2.10 17.58 2.93
CA HIS A 31 -2.29 17.18 4.32
C HIS A 31 -1.32 17.90 5.23
N VAL A 32 -1.72 18.10 6.48
CA VAL A 32 -0.84 18.62 7.52
C VAL A 32 -0.58 17.56 8.58
N TYR A 33 0.55 17.65 9.28
CA TYR A 33 0.81 16.76 10.41
C TYR A 33 -0.08 17.17 11.59
N ALA A 34 -0.88 16.24 12.14
CA ALA A 34 -1.76 16.53 13.27
C ALA A 34 -1.02 17.10 14.50
N SER A 35 0.25 16.73 14.69
CA SER A 35 1.11 17.25 15.76
C SER A 35 1.74 18.62 15.45
N ASP A 36 1.79 19.02 14.18
CA ASP A 36 2.37 20.28 13.71
C ASP A 36 1.70 20.74 12.39
N PRO A 37 0.60 21.51 12.47
CA PRO A 37 -0.14 21.96 11.30
C PRO A 37 0.61 22.92 10.37
N THR A 38 1.80 23.40 10.76
CA THR A 38 2.64 24.25 9.89
C THR A 38 3.37 23.44 8.83
N ARG A 39 3.50 22.13 9.05
CA ARG A 39 4.10 21.20 8.11
C ARG A 39 3.01 20.59 7.24
N TRP A 40 3.06 20.89 5.96
CA TRP A 40 2.15 20.32 4.97
C TRP A 40 2.89 19.39 4.01
N VAL A 41 2.16 18.51 3.36
CA VAL A 41 2.64 17.54 2.38
C VAL A 41 1.61 17.38 1.26
N GLU A 42 2.06 17.44 0.01
CA GLU A 42 1.27 17.03 -1.14
C GLU A 42 1.17 15.49 -1.15
N THR A 43 -0.03 14.98 -1.41
CA THR A 43 -0.33 13.55 -1.34
C THR A 43 -1.13 13.12 -2.55
N ASN A 44 -0.63 12.08 -3.22
CA ASN A 44 -1.28 11.44 -4.35
C ASN A 44 -1.96 10.16 -3.85
N HIS A 45 -3.29 10.16 -3.85
CA HIS A 45 -4.15 9.10 -3.31
C HIS A 45 -4.46 8.12 -4.40
N TYR A 46 -4.13 6.85 -4.19
CA TYR A 46 -4.51 5.77 -5.08
C TYR A 46 -5.51 4.87 -4.35
N CYS A 47 -6.79 5.09 -4.63
CA CYS A 47 -7.90 4.58 -3.84
C CYS A 47 -8.57 3.37 -4.47
N GLY A 48 -8.95 2.41 -3.63
CA GLY A 48 -9.83 1.31 -3.96
C GLY A 48 -10.97 1.19 -2.96
N HIS A 49 -12.11 0.69 -3.41
CA HIS A 49 -13.27 0.43 -2.53
C HIS A 49 -13.07 -0.92 -1.85
N LEU A 50 -13.13 -0.94 -0.52
CA LEU A 50 -13.14 -2.19 0.26
C LEU A 50 -14.57 -2.69 0.47
N THR A 51 -15.49 -1.75 0.71
CA THR A 51 -16.94 -1.94 0.80
C THR A 51 -17.62 -0.66 0.28
N GLU A 52 -18.94 -0.63 0.21
CA GLU A 52 -19.70 0.59 -0.14
C GLU A 52 -19.46 1.74 0.85
N ASP A 53 -19.12 1.42 2.11
CA ASP A 53 -18.92 2.41 3.18
C ASP A 53 -17.44 2.71 3.48
N VAL A 54 -16.49 2.01 2.84
CA VAL A 54 -15.06 2.10 3.17
C VAL A 54 -14.21 2.13 1.91
N ARG A 55 -13.48 3.24 1.73
CA ARG A 55 -12.41 3.37 0.74
C ARG A 55 -11.05 3.29 1.44
N GLN A 56 -10.08 2.65 0.80
CA GLN A 56 -8.68 2.60 1.24
C GLN A 56 -7.78 3.20 0.17
N CYS A 57 -6.91 4.12 0.56
CA CYS A 57 -5.99 4.79 -0.36
C CYS A 57 -4.54 4.60 0.06
N LEU A 58 -3.70 4.33 -0.93
CA LEU A 58 -2.24 4.42 -0.80
C LEU A 58 -1.82 5.86 -1.09
N LEU A 59 -1.04 6.46 -0.19
CA LEU A 59 -0.61 7.85 -0.31
C LEU A 59 0.84 7.92 -0.77
N TYR A 60 1.09 8.59 -1.89
CA TYR A 60 2.43 8.80 -2.44
C TYR A 60 2.84 10.27 -2.47
N ASP A 61 4.15 10.53 -2.35
CA ASP A 61 4.74 11.88 -2.41
C ASP A 61 4.75 12.51 -3.82
N SER A 62 4.46 11.73 -4.86
CA SER A 62 4.31 12.19 -6.24
C SER A 62 3.53 11.17 -7.08
N PRO A 63 3.00 11.54 -8.26
CA PRO A 63 2.33 10.60 -9.17
C PRO A 63 3.31 9.85 -10.10
N ASN A 64 4.62 10.09 -9.96
CA ASN A 64 5.63 9.63 -10.89
C ASN A 64 6.23 8.27 -10.48
N PRO A 65 6.80 7.50 -11.43
CA PRO A 65 7.61 6.34 -11.09
C PRO A 65 8.72 6.70 -10.08
N GLY A 66 8.87 5.86 -9.05
CA GLY A 66 9.84 6.09 -7.98
C GLY A 66 9.32 6.90 -6.79
N ALA A 67 8.03 7.27 -6.78
CA ALA A 67 7.38 7.91 -5.65
C ALA A 67 7.51 7.09 -4.35
N ARG A 68 7.63 7.79 -3.23
CA ARG A 68 7.70 7.18 -1.90
C ARG A 68 6.31 7.04 -1.31
N LEU A 69 6.02 5.87 -0.75
CA LEU A 69 4.82 5.64 0.03
C LEU A 69 4.92 6.43 1.35
N LEU A 70 3.92 7.27 1.61
CA LEU A 70 3.81 8.08 2.81
C LEU A 70 2.98 7.37 3.89
N GLY A 71 1.88 6.77 3.47
CA GLY A 71 0.87 6.25 4.39
C GLY A 71 -0.28 5.56 3.70
N VAL A 72 -1.24 5.16 4.52
CA VAL A 72 -2.55 4.66 4.09
C VAL A 72 -3.61 5.59 4.65
N GLU A 73 -4.61 5.89 3.85
CA GLU A 73 -5.83 6.53 4.30
C GLU A 73 -7.00 5.56 4.25
N TYR A 74 -7.86 5.66 5.26
CA TYR A 74 -9.21 5.11 5.20
C TYR A 74 -10.22 6.24 5.16
N MET A 75 -11.10 6.22 4.18
CA MET A 75 -12.27 7.08 4.13
C MET A 75 -13.51 6.26 4.44
N ILE A 76 -14.35 6.76 5.34
CA ILE A 76 -15.54 6.06 5.80
C ILE A 76 -16.81 6.91 5.66
N SER A 77 -17.95 6.25 5.48
CA SER A 77 -19.24 6.91 5.38
C SER A 77 -19.66 7.60 6.69
N PRO A 78 -20.59 8.59 6.64
CA PRO A 78 -21.12 9.24 7.83
C PRO A 78 -21.73 8.28 8.86
N ASN A 79 -22.30 7.16 8.39
CA ASN A 79 -22.89 6.13 9.26
C ASN A 79 -21.82 5.45 10.11
N LEU A 80 -20.71 5.00 9.47
CA LEU A 80 -19.58 4.40 10.18
C LEU A 80 -18.92 5.42 11.10
N TYR A 81 -18.67 6.64 10.62
CA TYR A 81 -18.06 7.71 11.41
C TYR A 81 -18.87 8.02 12.68
N SER A 82 -20.20 8.09 12.57
CA SER A 82 -21.08 8.37 13.71
C SER A 82 -21.08 7.25 14.76
N ALA A 83 -20.78 6.01 14.35
CA ALA A 83 -20.69 4.86 15.24
C ALA A 83 -19.35 4.75 15.99
N LEU A 84 -18.32 5.48 15.57
CA LEU A 84 -17.03 5.54 16.28
C LEU A 84 -17.16 6.21 17.65
N ASP A 85 -16.25 5.87 18.57
CA ASP A 85 -16.11 6.63 19.81
C ASP A 85 -15.62 8.06 19.54
N LYS A 86 -15.65 8.90 20.57
CA LYS A 86 -15.32 10.32 20.40
C LYS A 86 -13.85 10.51 20.06
N GLU A 87 -12.98 9.74 20.70
CA GLU A 87 -11.54 9.80 20.58
C GLU A 87 -11.10 9.45 19.15
N GLU A 88 -11.70 8.43 18.54
CA GLU A 88 -11.40 8.01 17.18
C GLU A 88 -11.93 9.01 16.14
N ARG A 89 -13.13 9.56 16.34
CA ARG A 89 -13.67 10.62 15.46
C ARG A 89 -12.76 11.85 15.39
N GLN A 90 -12.11 12.21 16.49
CA GLN A 90 -11.20 13.36 16.55
C GLN A 90 -9.93 13.17 15.71
N LEU A 91 -9.63 11.95 15.29
CA LEU A 91 -8.48 11.64 14.44
C LEU A 91 -8.81 11.71 12.94
N CYS A 92 -10.07 11.89 12.58
CA CYS A 92 -10.51 12.02 11.20
C CYS A 92 -10.60 13.48 10.76
N HIS A 93 -10.61 13.71 9.45
CA HIS A 93 -10.88 14.99 8.81
C HIS A 93 -11.99 14.86 7.77
N SER A 94 -12.55 15.99 7.34
CA SER A 94 -13.55 16.05 6.27
C SER A 94 -12.91 16.35 4.92
N HIS A 95 -13.47 15.82 3.85
CA HIS A 95 -12.99 16.07 2.48
C HIS A 95 -13.65 17.27 1.78
N VAL A 96 -14.31 18.17 2.53
CA VAL A 96 -14.96 19.38 1.97
C VAL A 96 -13.97 20.31 1.26
N PHE A 97 -12.70 20.27 1.66
CA PHE A 97 -11.62 21.04 1.04
C PHE A 97 -10.56 20.12 0.43
N GLU A 98 -10.96 19.27 -0.50
CA GLU A 98 -10.03 18.55 -1.38
C GLU A 98 -9.88 19.27 -2.72
N PRO A 99 -8.66 19.67 -3.13
CA PRO A 99 -8.45 20.20 -4.46
C PRO A 99 -8.63 19.10 -5.51
N SER A 100 -9.42 19.39 -6.55
CA SER A 100 -9.68 18.48 -7.67
C SER A 100 -8.37 17.95 -8.31
N PRO A 101 -8.27 16.66 -8.66
CA PRO A 101 -7.13 16.17 -9.44
C PRO A 101 -6.93 16.92 -10.77
N LEU A 102 -5.68 17.10 -11.16
CA LEU A 102 -5.27 17.76 -12.41
C LEU A 102 -5.47 16.83 -13.62
N VAL A 103 -6.71 16.58 -14.06
CA VAL A 103 -6.97 15.84 -15.32
C VAL A 103 -7.88 16.66 -16.25
N PRO A 104 -7.32 17.51 -17.13
CA PRO A 104 -8.11 18.32 -18.04
C PRO A 104 -8.55 17.50 -19.26
N GLN A 105 -9.77 16.99 -19.23
CA GLN A 105 -10.54 16.63 -20.42
C GLN A 105 -12.02 16.55 -20.04
N ALA A 106 -12.92 17.23 -20.75
CA ALA A 106 -14.33 17.42 -20.34
C ALA A 106 -15.12 16.14 -19.99
N ALA A 107 -14.72 14.97 -20.49
CA ALA A 107 -15.32 13.68 -20.08
C ALA A 107 -14.87 13.22 -18.68
N TRP A 108 -13.64 13.56 -18.28
CA TRP A 108 -13.10 13.33 -16.95
C TRP A 108 -13.71 14.28 -15.93
N GLU A 109 -13.98 15.54 -16.28
CA GLU A 109 -14.63 16.49 -15.39
C GLU A 109 -15.97 15.96 -14.83
N LYS A 110 -16.78 15.28 -15.67
CA LYS A 110 -18.06 14.70 -15.22
C LYS A 110 -17.87 13.51 -14.27
N ALA A 111 -16.96 12.59 -14.61
CA ALA A 111 -16.70 11.42 -13.77
C ALA A 111 -16.04 11.82 -12.45
N GLU A 112 -15.11 12.78 -12.51
CA GLU A 112 -14.45 13.38 -11.35
C GLU A 112 -15.43 14.12 -10.46
N THR A 113 -16.35 14.91 -11.04
CA THR A 113 -17.40 15.59 -10.28
C THR A 113 -18.29 14.57 -9.56
N ALA A 114 -18.70 13.50 -10.23
CA ALA A 114 -19.51 12.45 -9.60
C ALA A 114 -18.76 11.72 -8.46
N GLU A 115 -17.48 11.43 -8.63
CA GLU A 115 -16.67 10.88 -7.53
C GLU A 115 -16.51 11.88 -6.38
N MET A 116 -16.31 13.16 -6.68
CA MET A 116 -16.18 14.21 -5.67
C MET A 116 -17.48 14.44 -4.89
N GLU A 117 -18.64 14.30 -5.55
CA GLU A 117 -19.97 14.32 -4.91
C GLU A 117 -20.13 13.22 -3.87
N GLU A 118 -19.47 12.08 -4.02
CA GLU A 118 -19.42 11.03 -3.00
C GLU A 118 -18.36 11.32 -1.93
N VAL A 119 -17.13 11.64 -2.35
CA VAL A 119 -15.97 11.79 -1.46
C VAL A 119 -16.16 12.93 -0.46
N ILE A 120 -16.80 14.04 -0.87
CA ILE A 120 -17.06 15.19 0.01
C ILE A 120 -17.86 14.83 1.27
N HIS A 121 -18.61 13.73 1.25
CA HIS A 121 -19.39 13.25 2.37
C HIS A 121 -18.63 12.27 3.28
N LEU A 122 -17.44 11.81 2.89
CA LEU A 122 -16.65 10.86 3.65
C LEU A 122 -15.80 11.55 4.71
N TYR A 123 -15.38 10.77 5.71
CA TYR A 123 -14.42 11.18 6.74
C TYR A 123 -13.13 10.37 6.60
N GLY A 124 -12.00 11.06 6.48
CA GLY A 124 -10.69 10.48 6.20
C GLY A 124 -9.82 10.38 7.44
N LYS A 125 -9.15 9.24 7.63
CA LYS A 125 -8.11 9.06 8.66
C LYS A 125 -6.83 8.55 8.02
N ILE A 126 -5.77 9.37 8.14
CA ILE A 126 -4.46 9.05 7.59
C ILE A 126 -3.58 8.40 8.65
N LEU A 127 -3.08 7.22 8.31
CA LEU A 127 -2.07 6.49 9.05
C LEU A 127 -0.76 6.57 8.27
N LEU A 128 0.16 7.41 8.73
CA LEU A 128 1.53 7.37 8.24
C LEU A 128 2.13 6.00 8.51
N VAL A 129 2.97 5.51 7.59
CA VAL A 129 3.71 4.26 7.81
C VAL A 129 4.66 4.47 8.98
N LYS A 130 4.20 4.11 10.18
CA LYS A 130 5.06 4.03 11.37
C LYS A 130 5.73 2.67 11.33
N PRO A 131 7.07 2.62 11.36
CA PRO A 131 7.78 1.36 11.20
C PRO A 131 7.63 0.52 12.48
N GLU A 132 6.80 -0.52 12.41
CA GLU A 132 7.07 -1.75 13.15
C GLU A 132 7.99 -2.61 12.28
N LEU A 133 9.11 -3.06 12.84
CA LEU A 133 10.08 -3.83 12.09
C LEU A 133 9.59 -5.28 11.96
N MET A 134 9.30 -5.71 10.72
CA MET A 134 9.10 -7.12 10.41
C MET A 134 10.44 -7.78 10.09
N THR A 135 10.61 -9.03 10.49
CA THR A 135 11.75 -9.88 10.08
C THR A 135 11.27 -11.02 9.18
N SER A 136 12.19 -11.64 8.44
CA SER A 136 11.91 -12.82 7.62
C SER A 136 12.29 -14.09 8.36
N ILE A 137 11.62 -15.20 8.03
CA ILE A 137 12.16 -16.52 8.35
C ILE A 137 13.44 -16.78 7.55
N THR A 138 14.32 -17.58 8.13
CA THR A 138 15.60 -18.01 7.60
C THR A 138 15.79 -19.52 7.66
N ALA A 139 14.86 -20.27 8.28
CA ALA A 139 14.88 -21.72 8.36
C ALA A 139 13.46 -22.32 8.36
N PHE A 140 13.35 -23.60 7.97
CA PHE A 140 12.05 -24.28 7.81
C PHE A 140 11.33 -24.57 9.14
N ASP A 141 12.08 -24.67 10.23
CA ASP A 141 11.60 -25.00 11.57
C ASP A 141 11.10 -23.78 12.38
N GLN A 142 11.31 -22.57 11.86
CA GLN A 142 10.86 -21.32 12.51
C GLN A 142 9.35 -21.08 12.42
N ILE A 143 8.67 -21.75 11.50
CA ILE A 143 7.20 -21.74 11.40
C ILE A 143 6.69 -23.17 11.63
N PRO A 144 5.83 -23.39 12.64
CA PRO A 144 5.16 -24.67 12.82
C PRO A 144 4.42 -25.09 11.55
N ASP A 145 4.62 -26.35 11.13
CA ASP A 145 3.97 -26.95 9.96
C ASP A 145 4.15 -26.14 8.66
N LEU A 146 5.32 -25.52 8.47
CA LEU A 146 5.59 -24.64 7.32
C LEU A 146 5.26 -25.29 5.96
N GLU A 147 5.54 -26.59 5.78
CA GLU A 147 5.21 -27.28 4.54
C GLU A 147 3.70 -27.29 4.25
N GLN A 148 2.87 -27.45 5.28
CA GLN A 148 1.42 -27.40 5.16
C GLN A 148 0.97 -25.96 4.87
N VAL A 149 1.54 -24.97 5.56
CA VAL A 149 1.27 -23.54 5.33
C VAL A 149 1.60 -23.14 3.89
N MET A 150 2.74 -23.59 3.36
CA MET A 150 3.13 -23.36 1.97
C MET A 150 2.22 -24.10 0.98
N GLY A 151 1.77 -25.31 1.31
CA GLY A 151 0.77 -26.03 0.52
C GLY A 151 -0.57 -25.29 0.44
N GLN A 152 -1.07 -24.76 1.56
CA GLN A 152 -2.27 -23.93 1.60
C GLN A 152 -2.09 -22.61 0.83
N ARG A 153 -0.89 -22.02 0.84
CA ARG A 153 -0.56 -20.88 -0.01
C ARG A 153 -0.69 -21.24 -1.48
N ASP A 154 -0.10 -22.35 -1.91
CA ASP A 154 -0.10 -22.73 -3.33
C ASP A 154 -1.53 -22.96 -3.88
N ILE A 155 -2.47 -23.41 -3.06
CA ILE A 155 -3.91 -23.47 -3.41
C ILE A 155 -4.48 -22.08 -3.74
N ARG A 156 -4.08 -21.04 -3.00
CA ARG A 156 -4.54 -19.65 -3.20
C ARG A 156 -3.90 -18.96 -4.40
N PHE A 157 -2.77 -19.48 -4.89
CA PHE A 157 -2.02 -18.94 -6.03
C PHE A 157 -1.90 -20.00 -7.13
N PRO A 158 -2.92 -20.19 -7.98
CA PRO A 158 -2.94 -21.25 -8.99
C PRO A 158 -1.71 -21.21 -9.90
N GLY A 159 -0.95 -22.31 -9.96
CA GLY A 159 0.32 -22.38 -10.70
C GLY A 159 1.57 -22.21 -9.81
N ALA A 160 1.41 -21.90 -8.52
CA ALA A 160 2.48 -22.01 -7.55
C ALA A 160 2.68 -23.47 -7.10
N ASP A 161 3.93 -23.91 -7.05
CA ASP A 161 4.36 -25.16 -6.44
C ASP A 161 5.69 -24.92 -5.75
N TRP A 162 5.67 -24.89 -4.41
CA TRP A 162 6.85 -24.60 -3.62
C TRP A 162 7.88 -25.71 -3.64
N ARG A 163 7.46 -26.97 -3.80
CA ARG A 163 8.38 -28.12 -3.88
C ARG A 163 9.13 -28.08 -5.18
N ARG A 164 8.41 -27.86 -6.29
CA ARG A 164 9.02 -27.68 -7.61
C ARG A 164 9.96 -26.46 -7.65
N LYS A 165 9.58 -25.35 -7.02
CA LYS A 165 10.44 -24.15 -6.92
C LYS A 165 11.73 -24.45 -6.15
N LYS A 166 11.64 -25.17 -5.03
CA LYS A 166 12.82 -25.60 -4.25
C LYS A 166 13.78 -26.44 -5.10
N GLU A 167 13.27 -27.41 -5.88
CA GLU A 167 14.09 -28.21 -6.80
C GLU A 167 14.77 -27.35 -7.87
N ILE A 168 14.01 -26.46 -8.53
CA ILE A 168 14.55 -25.58 -9.57
C ILE A 168 15.61 -24.65 -9.00
N GLN A 169 15.45 -24.19 -7.75
CA GLN A 169 16.36 -23.25 -7.09
C GLN A 169 17.56 -23.93 -6.41
N ALA A 170 17.65 -25.27 -6.39
CA ALA A 170 18.72 -25.99 -5.71
C ALA A 170 20.13 -25.70 -6.27
N HIS A 171 20.22 -25.14 -7.48
CA HIS A 171 21.49 -24.72 -8.10
C HIS A 171 21.94 -23.31 -7.68
N ILE A 172 21.12 -22.55 -6.97
CA ILE A 172 21.44 -21.20 -6.54
C ILE A 172 22.35 -21.30 -5.32
N GLU A 173 23.58 -20.80 -5.46
CA GLU A 173 24.54 -20.76 -4.35
C GLU A 173 24.06 -19.81 -3.26
N GLU A 174 24.08 -20.28 -2.01
CA GLU A 174 23.77 -19.45 -0.86
C GLU A 174 24.92 -18.47 -0.60
N PRO A 175 24.65 -17.17 -0.46
CA PRO A 175 25.69 -16.20 -0.15
C PRO A 175 26.12 -16.32 1.32
N GLU A 176 27.33 -15.83 1.62
CA GLU A 176 27.75 -15.63 3.00
C GLU A 176 26.85 -14.57 3.67
N ILE A 177 26.18 -14.96 4.77
CA ILE A 177 25.27 -14.09 5.51
C ILE A 177 26.06 -13.32 6.57
N HIS A 178 25.98 -12.00 6.55
CA HIS A 178 26.64 -11.13 7.54
C HIS A 178 26.23 -11.50 8.99
N PRO A 179 27.16 -11.54 9.96
CA PRO A 179 26.87 -11.94 11.34
C PRO A 179 25.89 -11.01 12.07
N ASP A 180 25.63 -9.82 11.57
CA ASP A 180 24.64 -8.89 12.14
C ASP A 180 23.22 -9.08 11.53
N ALA A 181 23.06 -9.96 10.54
CA ALA A 181 21.75 -10.26 9.95
C ALA A 181 20.98 -11.30 10.80
N GLY A 182 19.64 -11.26 10.73
CA GLY A 182 18.79 -12.24 11.40
C GLY A 182 18.79 -12.16 12.93
N MET A 183 19.10 -11.00 13.52
CA MET A 183 19.18 -10.81 14.98
C MET A 183 17.90 -11.23 15.73
N ALA A 184 16.74 -11.12 15.09
CA ALA A 184 15.47 -11.57 15.68
C ALA A 184 15.46 -13.08 16.02
N TRP A 185 16.34 -13.88 15.40
CA TRP A 185 16.47 -15.32 15.61
C TRP A 185 17.69 -15.71 16.46
N LYS A 186 18.56 -14.75 16.80
CA LYS A 186 19.75 -14.96 17.62
C LYS A 186 19.38 -14.69 19.08
N LYS A 187 19.36 -15.74 19.90
CA LYS A 187 19.16 -15.66 21.35
C LYS A 187 20.47 -15.38 22.06
#